data_AF-A0A6I1JA72-F1
#
_entry.id   AF-A0A6I1JA72-F1
#
_cell.length_a   1.000
_cell.length_b   1.000
_cell.length_c   1.000
_cell.angle_alpha   90.00
_cell.angle_beta   90.00
_cell.angle_gamma   90.00
#
_symmetry.space_group_name_H-M   'P 1'
#
loop_
_entity.id
_entity.type
_entity.pdbx_description
1 polymer ?
#
loop_
_entity_poly.entity_id
_entity_poly.type
_entity_poly.pdbx_seq_one_letter_code
_entity_poly.pdbx_strand_id
1 'polypeptide(L)'
;MVEEIGHPAFRTMIDTSAASAREAEPVAELVRRWVPTGLIGHVQLNDANRRGPGEGRDRFAGVLAALREAGYAGDIAIEPFIYEPDGPACAARAAGYVRGLLEALDAPS
;
A
#
# COMPACT_ATOMS: atom_id res chain seq x y z
N MET A 1 4.39 0.82 -21.09
CA MET A 1 5.23 1.97 -20.69
C MET A 1 6.49 1.56 -19.90
N VAL A 2 6.43 0.98 -18.69
CA VAL A 2 7.67 0.62 -17.95
C VAL A 2 8.53 -0.39 -18.72
N GLU A 3 7.88 -1.43 -19.27
CA GLU A 3 8.54 -2.44 -20.09
C GLU A 3 9.11 -1.86 -21.40
N GLU A 4 8.45 -0.86 -22.00
CA GLU A 4 8.93 -0.19 -23.21
C GLU A 4 10.21 0.61 -22.97
N ILE A 5 10.37 1.19 -21.77
CA ILE A 5 11.59 1.92 -21.39
C ILE A 5 12.73 0.94 -21.06
N GLY A 6 12.42 -0.23 -20.48
CA GLY A 6 13.37 -1.33 -20.30
C GLY A 6 14.57 -1.02 -19.39
N HIS A 7 14.50 0.01 -18.55
CA HIS A 7 15.60 0.42 -17.67
C HIS A 7 15.36 -0.05 -16.22
N PRO A 8 16.32 -0.76 -15.58
CA PRO A 8 16.11 -1.35 -14.25
C PRO A 8 15.84 -0.33 -13.13
N ALA A 9 16.29 0.91 -13.31
CA ALA A 9 16.04 2.02 -12.39
C ALA A 9 14.72 2.78 -12.66
N PHE A 10 13.98 2.44 -13.71
CA PHE A 10 12.68 3.02 -14.01
C PHE A 10 11.60 1.98 -13.70
N ARG A 11 10.90 2.18 -12.59
CA ARG A 11 9.86 1.27 -12.08
C ARG A 11 8.58 2.07 -11.83
N THR A 12 7.46 1.37 -11.73
CA THR A 12 6.19 1.98 -11.32
C THR A 12 5.92 1.73 -9.84
N MET A 13 4.78 2.22 -9.37
CA MET A 13 4.31 2.08 -8.00
C MET A 13 2.83 1.68 -7.95
N ILE A 14 2.41 1.14 -6.82
CA ILE A 14 1.00 0.93 -6.49
C ILE A 14 0.60 1.96 -5.44
N ASP A 15 -0.36 2.83 -5.76
CA ASP A 15 -1.07 3.68 -4.80
C ASP A 15 -2.43 3.04 -4.53
N THR A 16 -2.70 2.67 -3.28
CA THR A 16 -3.94 1.98 -2.91
C THR A 16 -5.19 2.84 -3.06
N SER A 17 -5.10 4.16 -2.83
CA SER A 17 -6.23 5.08 -3.01
C SER A 17 -6.56 5.25 -4.49
N ALA A 18 -5.53 5.35 -5.34
CA ALA A 18 -5.74 5.44 -6.79
C ALA A 18 -6.25 4.12 -7.35
N ALA A 19 -5.64 3.00 -6.95
CA ALA A 19 -6.01 1.67 -7.41
C ALA A 19 -7.45 1.31 -6.99
N SER A 20 -7.83 1.53 -5.73
CA SER A 20 -9.20 1.24 -5.27
C SER A 20 -10.26 2.06 -5.99
N ALA A 21 -9.91 3.25 -6.49
CA ALA A 21 -10.84 4.13 -7.21
C ALA A 21 -10.94 3.85 -8.71
N ARG A 22 -9.92 3.21 -9.32
CA ARG A 22 -9.77 3.12 -10.78
C ARG A 22 -9.69 1.70 -11.33
N GLU A 23 -9.28 0.75 -10.51
CA GLU A 23 -9.09 -0.64 -10.91
C GLU A 23 -10.32 -1.47 -10.56
N ALA A 24 -10.69 -2.40 -11.45
CA ALA A 24 -11.78 -3.34 -11.18
C ALA A 24 -11.36 -4.44 -10.18
N GLU A 25 -10.05 -4.73 -10.13
CA GLU A 25 -9.50 -5.77 -9.26
C GLU A 25 -9.18 -5.21 -7.88
N PRO A 26 -9.37 -6.02 -6.81
CA PRO A 26 -8.93 -5.64 -5.48
C PRO A 26 -7.43 -5.36 -5.45
N VAL A 27 -7.01 -4.35 -4.69
CA VAL A 27 -5.59 -3.95 -4.59
C VAL A 27 -4.67 -5.10 -4.20
N ALA A 28 -5.13 -6.01 -3.33
CA ALA A 28 -4.35 -7.19 -2.94
C ALA A 28 -4.06 -8.13 -4.13
N GLU A 29 -4.98 -8.25 -5.10
CA GLU A 29 -4.75 -9.04 -6.32
C GLU A 29 -3.80 -8.34 -7.29
N LEU A 30 -3.87 -7.01 -7.38
CA LEU A 30 -2.90 -6.22 -8.13
C LEU A 30 -1.49 -6.39 -7.57
N VAL A 31 -1.36 -6.39 -6.24
CA VAL A 31 -0.08 -6.66 -5.56
C VAL A 31 0.45 -8.05 -5.92
N ARG A 32 -0.36 -9.10 -5.76
CA ARG A 32 0.03 -10.48 -6.09
C ARG A 32 0.44 -10.63 -7.55
N ARG A 33 -0.20 -9.90 -8.46
CA ARG A 33 0.13 -9.92 -9.89
C ARG A 33 1.45 -9.20 -10.19
N TRP A 34 1.59 -7.98 -9.71
CA TRP A 34 2.62 -7.07 -10.23
C TRP A 34 3.91 -7.08 -9.42
N VAL A 35 3.87 -7.33 -8.11
CA VAL A 35 5.10 -7.36 -7.30
C VAL A 35 6.10 -8.41 -7.78
N PRO A 36 5.71 -9.67 -8.09
CA PRO A 36 6.66 -10.68 -8.53
C PRO A 36 7.37 -10.36 -9.85
N THR A 37 6.83 -9.44 -10.65
CA THR A 37 7.46 -9.01 -11.90
C THR A 37 8.72 -8.15 -11.69
N GLY A 38 8.91 -7.61 -10.48
CA GLY A 38 9.99 -6.66 -10.18
C GLY A 38 9.75 -5.24 -10.70
N LEU A 39 8.62 -4.98 -11.37
CA LEU A 39 8.27 -3.66 -11.91
C LEU A 39 7.75 -2.67 -10.86
N ILE A 40 7.35 -3.17 -9.68
CA ILE A 40 6.89 -2.34 -8.57
C ILE A 40 8.10 -1.93 -7.73
N GLY A 41 8.47 -0.66 -7.81
CA GLY A 41 9.53 -0.05 -7.02
C GLY A 41 9.04 0.47 -5.67
N HIS A 42 7.79 0.94 -5.59
CA HIS A 42 7.25 1.62 -4.42
C HIS A 42 5.76 1.32 -4.20
N VAL A 43 5.31 1.41 -2.95
CA VAL A 43 3.89 1.27 -2.59
C VAL A 43 3.46 2.42 -1.67
N GLN A 44 2.31 3.02 -1.98
CA GLN A 44 1.64 4.00 -1.12
C GLN A 44 0.37 3.40 -0.54
N LEU A 45 0.21 3.53 0.78
CA LEU A 45 -0.88 2.95 1.56
C LEU A 45 -1.81 4.04 2.09
N ASN A 46 -2.76 4.49 1.26
CA ASN A 46 -3.73 5.52 1.56
C ASN A 46 -5.17 5.02 1.34
N ASP A 47 -6.11 5.49 2.16
CA ASP A 47 -7.53 5.17 2.01
C ASP A 47 -8.15 6.03 0.89
N ALA A 48 -9.12 5.46 0.16
CA ALA A 48 -9.83 6.13 -0.93
C ALA A 48 -10.46 7.48 -0.54
N ASN A 49 -10.73 7.70 0.75
CA ASN A 49 -11.21 8.99 1.25
C ASN A 49 -10.13 10.08 1.34
N ARG A 50 -8.90 9.81 0.86
CA ARG A 50 -7.73 10.68 0.85
C ARG A 50 -7.10 10.92 2.22
N ARG A 51 -7.41 10.08 3.21
CA ARG A 51 -6.81 10.08 4.55
C ARG A 51 -5.87 8.88 4.73
N GLY A 52 -5.29 8.77 5.93
CA GLY A 52 -4.40 7.66 6.26
C GLY A 52 -5.12 6.30 6.28
N PRO A 53 -4.36 5.20 6.24
CA PRO A 53 -4.92 3.86 6.28
C PRO A 53 -5.72 3.63 7.56
N GLY A 54 -6.91 3.05 7.43
CA GLY A 54 -7.82 2.79 8.56
C GLY A 54 -8.72 3.97 8.92
N GLU A 55 -8.61 5.11 8.23
CA GLU A 55 -9.50 6.26 8.44
C GLU A 55 -10.72 6.30 7.52
N GLY A 56 -10.88 5.31 6.63
CA GLY A 56 -12.06 5.14 5.80
C GLY A 56 -12.56 3.70 5.73
N ARG A 57 -13.01 3.30 4.54
CA ARG A 57 -13.67 2.00 4.33
C ARG A 57 -12.72 0.93 3.84
N ASP A 58 -11.53 1.32 3.38
CA ASP A 58 -10.56 0.38 2.85
C ASP A 58 -9.97 -0.47 3.99
N ARG A 59 -9.57 -1.71 3.66
CA ARG A 59 -9.06 -2.69 4.61
C ARG A 59 -7.72 -3.21 4.12
N PHE A 60 -6.66 -2.85 4.84
CA PHE A 60 -5.29 -3.03 4.37
C PHE A 60 -4.63 -4.34 4.79
N ALA A 61 -5.26 -5.13 5.67
CA ALA A 61 -4.71 -6.42 6.10
C ALA A 61 -4.40 -7.34 4.89
N GLY A 62 -5.34 -7.44 3.93
CA GLY A 62 -5.14 -8.23 2.72
C GLY A 62 -4.05 -7.69 1.80
N VAL A 63 -3.87 -6.37 1.74
CA VAL A 63 -2.80 -5.73 0.94
C VAL A 63 -1.43 -6.03 1.56
N LEU A 64 -1.29 -5.87 2.88
CA LEU A 64 -0.04 -6.17 3.59
C LEU A 64 0.31 -7.67 3.53
N ALA A 65 -0.69 -8.54 3.67
CA ALA A 65 -0.50 -9.98 3.47
C ALA A 65 0.01 -10.29 2.05
N ALA A 66 -0.64 -9.72 1.02
CA ALA A 66 -0.24 -9.89 -0.36
C ALA A 66 1.19 -9.39 -0.64
N LEU A 67 1.60 -8.27 -0.05
CA LEU A 67 2.96 -7.74 -0.18
C LEU A 67 3.98 -8.71 0.42
N ARG A 68 3.68 -9.27 1.59
CA ARG A 68 4.53 -10.27 2.26
C ARG A 68 4.62 -11.56 1.46
N GLU A 69 3.48 -12.10 1.02
CA GLU A 69 3.40 -13.30 0.17
C GLU A 69 4.19 -13.13 -1.13
N ALA A 70 4.12 -11.95 -1.76
CA ALA A 70 4.82 -11.63 -2.99
C ALA A 70 6.31 -11.28 -2.78
N GLY A 71 6.81 -11.27 -1.54
CA GLY A 71 8.21 -10.97 -1.22
C GLY A 71 8.61 -9.52 -1.46
N TYR A 72 7.68 -8.57 -1.33
CA TYR A 72 7.99 -7.15 -1.46
C TYR A 72 8.92 -6.69 -0.33
N ALA A 73 10.10 -6.19 -0.69
CA ALA A 73 11.13 -5.73 0.25
C ALA A 73 11.39 -4.21 0.17
N GLY A 74 10.57 -3.47 -0.57
CA GLY A 74 10.67 -2.02 -0.70
C GLY A 74 9.91 -1.27 0.39
N ASP A 75 10.07 0.05 0.38
CA ASP A 75 9.40 0.92 1.34
C ASP A 75 7.90 1.07 1.03
N ILE A 76 7.08 1.10 2.08
CA ILE A 76 5.68 1.49 2.05
C ILE A 76 5.58 2.92 2.58
N ALA A 77 5.12 3.84 1.75
CA ALA A 77 4.83 5.22 2.17
C ALA A 77 3.36 5.40 2.53
N ILE A 78 3.09 6.41 3.35
CA ILE A 78 1.76 6.85 3.73
C ILE A 78 1.69 8.34 3.37
N GLU A 79 0.82 8.70 2.42
CA GLU A 79 0.70 10.04 1.85
C GLU A 79 -0.77 10.48 1.84
N PRO A 80 -1.38 10.76 3.00
CA PRO A 80 -2.72 11.31 3.03
C PRO A 80 -2.71 12.73 2.44
N PHE A 81 -3.82 13.12 1.81
CA PHE A 81 -4.01 14.49 1.33
C PHE A 81 -4.78 15.34 2.36
N ILE A 82 -5.50 14.70 3.28
CA ILE A 82 -6.25 15.35 4.35
C ILE A 82 -5.60 15.00 5.69
N TYR A 83 -5.14 16.04 6.39
CA TYR A 83 -4.47 15.93 7.68
C TYR A 83 -5.36 16.49 8.78
N GLU A 84 -6.02 15.60 9.52
CA GLU A 84 -6.88 15.97 10.63
C GLU A 84 -6.64 15.05 11.84
N PRO A 85 -6.40 15.58 13.04
CA PRO A 85 -6.35 17.01 13.37
C PRO A 85 -5.10 17.74 12.86
N ASP A 86 -3.98 17.02 12.65
CA ASP A 86 -2.72 17.56 12.14
C ASP A 86 -1.82 16.44 11.57
N GLY A 87 -0.69 16.85 10.99
CA GLY A 87 0.33 15.94 10.42
C GLY A 87 0.82 14.87 11.40
N PRO A 88 1.37 15.25 12.58
CA PRO A 88 1.83 14.31 13.58
C PRO A 88 0.78 13.31 14.04
N ALA A 89 -0.46 13.74 14.27
CA ALA A 89 -1.56 12.87 14.69
C ALA A 89 -1.92 11.85 13.60
N CYS A 90 -1.98 12.27 12.33
CA CYS A 90 -2.17 11.37 11.20
C CYS A 90 -1.04 10.34 11.10
N ALA A 91 0.21 10.79 11.20
CA ALA A 91 1.37 9.90 11.15
C ALA A 91 1.37 8.87 12.28
N ALA A 92 1.08 9.29 13.52
CA ALA A 92 1.01 8.40 14.67
C ALA A 92 -0.12 7.36 14.52
N ARG A 93 -1.31 7.79 14.08
CA ARG A 93 -2.45 6.91 13.83
C ARG A 93 -2.14 5.87 12.76
N ALA A 94 -1.61 6.32 11.62
CA ALA A 94 -1.28 5.45 10.50
C ALA A 94 -0.19 4.44 10.87
N ALA A 95 0.87 4.88 11.57
CA ALA A 95 1.91 4.00 12.09
C ALA A 95 1.35 2.95 13.05
N GLY A 96 0.46 3.35 13.98
CA GLY A 96 -0.20 2.42 14.90
C GLY A 96 -1.07 1.40 14.17
N TYR A 97 -1.88 1.84 13.21
CA TYR A 97 -2.73 0.97 12.40
C TYR A 97 -1.90 -0.07 11.62
N VAL A 98 -0.87 0.37 10.89
CA VAL A 98 -0.01 -0.53 10.10
C VAL A 98 0.75 -1.49 11.01
N ARG A 99 1.35 -1.02 12.11
CA ARG A 99 2.05 -1.90 13.06
C ARG A 99 1.14 -2.98 13.64
N GLY A 100 -0.08 -2.61 14.04
CA GLY A 100 -1.06 -3.58 14.55
C GLY A 100 -1.44 -4.64 13.51
N LEU A 101 -1.57 -4.25 12.24
CA LEU A 101 -1.81 -5.23 11.17
C LEU A 101 -0.60 -6.14 10.92
N LEU A 102 0.62 -5.60 10.91
CA LEU A 102 1.83 -6.39 10.75
C LEU A 102 2.00 -7.39 11.90
N GLU A 103 1.78 -6.95 13.15
CA GLU A 103 1.81 -7.83 14.32
C GLU A 103 0.76 -8.94 14.24
N ALA A 104 -0.48 -8.59 13.86
CA ALA A 104 -1.55 -9.58 13.68
C ALA A 104 -1.24 -10.60 12.57
N LEU A 105 -0.50 -10.18 11.54
CA LEU A 105 -0.05 -11.06 10.46
C LEU A 105 1.08 -12.00 10.89
N ASP A 106 1.85 -11.66 11.92
CA ASP A 106 2.95 -12.47 12.47
C ASP A 106 2.49 -13.39 13.61
N ALA A 107 1.28 -13.21 14.14
CA ALA A 107 0.71 -14.07 15.15
C ALA A 107 0.51 -15.51 14.60
N PRO A 108 0.88 -16.56 15.35
CA PRO A 108 0.63 -17.93 14.95
C PRO A 108 -0.87 -18.20 14.86
N SER A 109 -1.27 -18.79 13.74
CA SER A 109 -2.63 -19.27 13.43
C SER A 109 -3.01 -20.51 14.22
#